data_AF-A0A1W9L1S1-F1
#
_entry.id   AF-A0A1W9L1S1-F1
#
_cell.length_a   1.000
_cell.length_b   1.000
_cell.length_c   1.000
_cell.angle_alpha   90.00
_cell.angle_beta   90.00
_cell.angle_gamma   90.00
#
_symmetry.space_group_name_H-M   'P 1'
#
loop_
_entity.id
_entity.type
_entity.pdbx_description
1 polymer ?
#
loop_
_entity_poly.entity_id
_entity_poly.type
_entity_poly.pdbx_seq_one_letter_code
_entity_poly.pdbx_strand_id
1 'polypeptide(L)'
;MNWLYHYLHRLNAIKLRIPPFEKGGQGGFKSLKDKIPLSPPFSKGEAKSLNLMALLHRLHLKGESGLFLSFILWLLVACAPQPPLPSPGHIHTTPTRPPADDIPPPVQRPRYIPPPPPSASSLETYSVVITDMPVKNLLIALANDTKMNIDIYPGITGTVTLNAIEQTLPQILDRIAKQVDLYYEIQGSNLVITPNEPIVRTYKVGYVNMMRDSTSNVDISTQIISSLDQIGGSQGGGGGSGGGGGGGGGDNNSTTKISNISNNHFWD
;
A
#
# COMPACT_ATOMS: atom_id res chain seq x y z
N MET A 1 65.76 -28.61 15.95
CA MET A 1 65.02 -29.38 14.94
C MET A 1 64.13 -30.39 15.61
N ASN A 2 62.98 -30.69 15.00
CA ASN A 2 62.10 -31.84 15.27
C ASN A 2 60.87 -31.59 16.18
N TRP A 3 59.89 -30.84 15.66
CA TRP A 3 58.49 -30.83 16.14
C TRP A 3 57.49 -30.72 14.97
N LEU A 4 57.75 -31.38 13.84
CA LEU A 4 56.89 -31.34 12.64
C LEU A 4 56.41 -32.73 12.14
N TYR A 5 56.35 -33.75 12.99
CA TYR A 5 56.00 -35.12 12.56
C TYR A 5 54.84 -35.79 13.31
N HIS A 6 53.94 -35.01 13.92
CA HIS A 6 52.83 -35.57 14.71
C HIS A 6 51.44 -34.99 14.38
N TYR A 7 51.17 -34.68 13.11
CA TYR A 7 49.84 -34.20 12.70
C TYR A 7 49.37 -34.67 11.31
N LEU A 8 49.78 -35.86 10.87
CA LEU A 8 49.37 -36.41 9.56
C LEU A 8 48.94 -37.89 9.64
N HIS A 9 48.09 -38.25 10.62
CA HIS A 9 47.57 -39.63 10.66
C HIS A 9 46.17 -39.82 11.26
N ARG A 10 45.31 -38.80 11.23
CA ARG A 10 43.86 -39.02 11.43
C ARG A 10 43.04 -38.28 10.38
N LEU A 11 42.28 -39.09 9.65
CA LEU A 11 41.01 -38.84 8.94
C LEU A 11 41.07 -39.33 7.49
N ASN A 12 41.16 -40.66 7.33
CA ASN A 12 40.67 -41.35 6.15
C ASN A 12 39.54 -42.30 6.58
N ALA A 13 38.50 -42.38 5.77
CA ALA A 13 37.29 -43.21 5.89
C ALA A 13 36.14 -42.71 6.80
N ILE A 14 35.29 -41.84 6.25
CA ILE A 14 33.85 -41.86 6.56
C ILE A 14 33.13 -42.28 5.28
N LYS A 15 32.71 -43.56 5.26
CA LYS A 15 31.96 -44.19 4.19
C LYS A 15 30.47 -43.97 4.47
N LEU A 16 29.85 -43.00 3.80
CA LEU A 16 28.41 -42.77 3.85
C LEU A 16 27.68 -43.95 3.21
N ARG A 17 26.99 -44.74 4.04
CA ARG A 17 26.13 -45.86 3.62
C ARG A 17 24.70 -45.35 3.46
N ILE A 18 24.22 -45.34 2.23
CA ILE A 18 22.83 -45.01 1.86
C ILE A 18 21.95 -46.25 2.19
N PRO A 19 20.84 -46.12 2.95
CA PRO A 19 19.90 -47.23 3.11
C PRO A 19 18.99 -47.38 1.87
N PRO A 20 18.60 -48.61 1.48
CA PRO A 20 17.75 -48.85 0.33
C PRO A 20 16.29 -48.45 0.58
N PHE A 21 15.62 -48.03 -0.49
CA PHE A 21 14.22 -47.61 -0.56
C PHE A 21 13.31 -48.85 -0.53
N GLU A 22 12.53 -49.04 0.55
CA GLU A 22 11.48 -50.06 0.60
C GLU A 22 10.25 -49.62 -0.20
N LYS A 23 9.84 -50.46 -1.16
CA LYS A 23 8.55 -50.39 -1.84
C LYS A 23 7.51 -51.19 -1.04
N GLY A 24 6.36 -50.57 -0.78
CA GLY A 24 5.09 -51.29 -0.64
C GLY A 24 4.49 -51.31 0.75
N GLY A 25 3.44 -50.51 0.95
CA GLY A 25 2.55 -50.59 2.11
C GLY A 25 1.18 -50.06 1.74
N GLN A 26 0.29 -50.98 1.34
CA GLN A 26 -1.12 -50.69 1.10
C GLN A 26 -1.83 -50.37 2.42
N GLY A 27 -2.49 -49.22 2.48
CA GLY A 27 -3.36 -48.83 3.59
C GLY A 27 -4.47 -47.93 3.06
N GLY A 28 -5.61 -48.53 2.73
CA GLY A 28 -6.75 -47.84 2.12
C GLY A 28 -7.43 -46.86 3.07
N PHE A 29 -7.59 -45.62 2.63
CA PHE A 29 -8.48 -44.65 3.27
C PHE A 29 -9.88 -44.79 2.69
N LYS A 30 -10.74 -45.51 3.42
CA LYS A 30 -12.18 -45.54 3.19
C LYS A 30 -12.77 -44.20 3.63
N SER A 31 -13.44 -43.55 2.67
CA SER A 31 -14.72 -42.85 2.82
C SER A 31 -15.03 -42.23 4.19
N LEU A 32 -14.71 -40.94 4.32
CA LEU A 32 -15.38 -40.02 5.25
C LEU A 32 -15.99 -38.88 4.43
N LYS A 33 -16.98 -39.25 3.61
CA LYS A 33 -18.04 -38.33 3.20
C LYS A 33 -19.06 -38.34 4.34
N ASP A 34 -19.62 -37.16 4.60
CA ASP A 34 -20.77 -36.91 5.47
C ASP A 34 -20.46 -36.68 6.95
N LYS A 35 -20.30 -35.39 7.32
CA LYS A 35 -21.01 -34.71 8.43
C LYS A 35 -20.37 -33.36 8.73
N ILE A 36 -20.73 -32.35 7.94
CA ILE A 36 -20.74 -30.96 8.42
C ILE A 36 -22.08 -30.37 7.94
N PRO A 37 -23.01 -30.02 8.85
CA PRO A 37 -24.30 -29.49 8.45
C PRO A 37 -24.12 -28.09 7.84
N LEU A 38 -24.40 -28.00 6.54
CA LEU A 38 -24.55 -26.75 5.81
C LEU A 38 -25.68 -25.94 6.45
N SER A 39 -25.35 -24.76 6.97
CA SER A 39 -26.33 -23.73 7.35
C SER A 39 -27.19 -23.35 6.13
N PRO A 40 -28.49 -23.10 6.29
CA PRO A 40 -29.35 -22.73 5.18
C PRO A 40 -28.98 -21.34 4.62
N PRO A 41 -29.15 -21.09 3.31
CA PRO A 41 -28.92 -19.77 2.74
C PRO A 41 -29.96 -18.77 3.23
N PHE A 42 -29.48 -17.59 3.61
CA PHE A 42 -30.30 -16.46 4.01
C PHE A 42 -31.34 -16.10 2.94
N SER A 43 -32.55 -15.87 3.44
CA SER A 43 -33.74 -15.38 2.76
C SER A 43 -33.44 -14.23 1.80
N LYS A 44 -33.93 -14.39 0.56
CA LYS A 44 -33.90 -13.42 -0.53
C LYS A 44 -34.80 -12.24 -0.16
N GLY A 45 -34.22 -11.20 0.44
CA GLY A 45 -34.89 -9.92 0.63
C GLY A 45 -35.14 -9.24 -0.71
N GLU A 46 -36.41 -9.11 -1.11
CA GLU A 46 -36.83 -8.17 -2.13
C GLU A 46 -36.39 -6.75 -1.73
N ALA A 47 -35.42 -6.20 -2.44
CA ALA A 47 -35.18 -4.76 -2.46
C ALA A 47 -35.75 -4.21 -3.77
N LYS A 48 -36.99 -3.71 -3.72
CA LYS A 48 -37.53 -2.84 -4.78
C LYS A 48 -36.78 -1.52 -4.72
N SER A 49 -35.69 -1.40 -5.48
CA SER A 49 -34.99 -0.15 -5.71
C SER A 49 -35.84 0.72 -6.64
N LEU A 50 -36.66 1.60 -6.05
CA LEU A 50 -37.29 2.72 -6.74
C LEU A 50 -36.16 3.61 -7.28
N ASN A 51 -36.00 3.59 -8.59
CA ASN A 51 -34.95 4.26 -9.33
C ASN A 51 -35.21 5.78 -9.34
N LEU A 52 -34.82 6.48 -8.28
CA LEU A 52 -34.98 7.94 -8.10
C LEU A 52 -34.27 8.75 -9.19
N MET A 53 -33.27 8.18 -9.85
CA MET A 53 -32.54 8.78 -10.97
C MET A 53 -33.34 8.79 -12.28
N ALA A 54 -34.34 7.91 -12.43
CA ALA A 54 -35.21 7.91 -13.62
C ALA A 54 -36.33 8.95 -13.55
N LEU A 55 -36.70 9.43 -12.35
CA LEU A 55 -37.70 10.48 -12.17
C LEU A 55 -37.11 11.88 -12.36
N LEU A 56 -35.82 12.07 -12.05
CA LEU A 56 -35.14 13.37 -12.22
C LEU A 56 -34.76 13.68 -13.68
N HIS A 57 -34.66 12.68 -14.56
CA HIS A 57 -34.29 12.90 -15.96
C HIS A 57 -35.47 13.25 -16.88
N ARG A 58 -36.73 13.02 -16.45
CA ARG A 58 -37.94 13.33 -17.24
C ARG A 58 -38.54 14.73 -17.03
N LEU A 59 -37.85 15.61 -16.31
CA LEU A 59 -38.28 17.01 -16.13
C LEU A 59 -37.37 18.04 -16.84
N HIS A 60 -36.31 17.59 -17.52
CA HIS A 60 -35.35 18.48 -18.18
C HIS A 60 -35.61 18.62 -19.70
N LEU A 61 -36.87 18.76 -20.11
CA LEU A 61 -37.24 19.07 -21.50
C LEU A 61 -38.50 19.95 -21.58
N LYS A 62 -38.45 21.14 -21.00
CA LYS A 62 -39.12 22.31 -21.58
C LYS A 62 -38.47 23.57 -21.00
N GLY A 63 -37.87 24.37 -21.88
CA GLY A 63 -37.10 25.54 -21.49
C GLY A 63 -37.98 26.59 -20.84
N GLU A 64 -37.81 26.78 -19.53
CA GLU A 64 -38.06 28.01 -18.77
C GLU A 64 -37.15 27.99 -17.51
N SER A 65 -35.83 28.08 -17.73
CA SER A 65 -34.80 27.93 -16.69
C SER A 65 -34.59 29.17 -15.80
N GLY A 66 -35.35 30.26 -15.99
CA GLY A 66 -35.22 31.48 -15.20
C GLY A 66 -36.06 31.50 -13.90
N LEU A 67 -37.24 30.87 -13.90
CA LEU A 67 -38.21 30.98 -12.80
C LEU A 67 -37.92 29.99 -11.65
N PHE A 68 -37.42 28.80 -11.96
CA PHE A 68 -37.11 27.78 -10.93
C PHE A 68 -35.91 28.14 -10.04
N LEU A 69 -34.92 28.84 -10.60
CA LEU A 69 -33.72 29.24 -9.86
C LEU A 69 -34.02 30.43 -8.92
N SER A 70 -34.97 31.29 -9.28
CA SER A 70 -35.48 32.37 -8.41
C SER A 70 -36.31 31.84 -7.24
N PHE A 71 -37.07 30.74 -7.44
CA PHE A 71 -37.92 30.17 -6.39
C PHE A 71 -37.10 29.43 -5.31
N ILE A 72 -36.03 28.74 -5.72
CA ILE A 72 -35.09 28.10 -4.79
C ILE A 72 -34.29 29.14 -3.98
N LEU A 73 -33.96 30.29 -4.57
CA LEU A 73 -33.25 31.37 -3.87
C LEU A 73 -34.11 32.05 -2.79
N TRP A 74 -35.43 32.11 -2.96
CA TRP A 74 -36.37 32.67 -1.96
C TRP A 74 -36.61 31.74 -0.76
N LEU A 75 -36.52 30.42 -0.93
CA LEU A 75 -36.68 29.44 0.15
C LEU A 75 -35.50 29.42 1.14
N LEU A 76 -34.33 29.91 0.73
CA LEU A 76 -33.11 29.92 1.57
C LEU A 76 -33.02 31.12 2.55
N VAL A 77 -33.86 32.16 2.41
CA VAL A 77 -33.81 33.37 3.26
C VAL A 77 -34.73 33.29 4.49
N ALA A 78 -35.56 32.25 4.62
CA ALA A 78 -36.60 32.18 5.66
C ALA A 78 -36.15 31.60 7.02
N CYS A 79 -34.86 31.31 7.25
CA CYS A 79 -34.41 30.76 8.53
C CYS A 79 -33.34 31.64 9.19
N ALA A 80 -33.77 32.75 9.81
CA ALA A 80 -32.97 33.50 10.77
C ALA A 80 -33.34 33.06 12.20
N PRO A 81 -32.39 32.57 13.03
CA PRO A 81 -32.68 32.20 14.41
C PRO A 81 -32.90 33.45 15.27
N GLN A 82 -34.05 33.53 15.93
CA GLN A 82 -34.36 34.56 16.92
C GLN A 82 -33.55 34.36 18.21
N PRO A 83 -32.93 35.42 18.79
CA PRO A 83 -32.25 35.30 20.07
C PRO A 83 -33.27 35.08 21.20
N PRO A 84 -32.97 34.24 22.21
CA PRO A 84 -33.88 34.02 23.32
C PRO A 84 -34.02 35.29 24.18
N LEU A 85 -35.25 35.66 24.54
CA LEU A 85 -35.49 36.74 25.50
C LEU A 85 -35.01 36.31 26.90
N PRO A 86 -34.24 37.13 27.62
CA PRO A 86 -33.86 36.85 28.99
C PRO A 86 -35.08 36.92 29.91
N SER A 87 -35.28 35.90 30.75
CA SER A 87 -36.37 35.87 31.72
C SER A 87 -36.12 36.90 32.84
N PRO A 88 -37.15 37.63 33.32
CA PRO A 88 -36.99 38.73 34.30
C PRO A 88 -36.47 38.35 35.70
N GLY A 89 -36.08 37.09 35.94
CA GLY A 89 -35.77 36.58 37.29
C GLY A 89 -34.28 36.52 37.67
N HIS A 90 -33.35 36.85 36.77
CA HIS A 90 -31.92 36.56 37.00
C HIS A 90 -31.13 37.69 37.68
N ILE A 91 -31.74 38.84 37.95
CA ILE A 91 -31.12 39.98 38.68
C ILE A 91 -32.04 40.44 39.82
N HIS A 92 -32.51 39.51 40.65
CA HIS A 92 -32.89 39.85 42.02
C HIS A 92 -31.86 39.23 42.96
N THR A 93 -30.79 40.00 43.20
CA THR A 93 -29.88 39.79 44.33
C THR A 93 -30.63 40.21 45.60
N THR A 94 -31.47 39.33 46.12
CA THR A 94 -31.65 39.19 47.56
C THR A 94 -30.85 37.95 47.96
N PRO A 95 -29.72 38.10 48.69
CA PRO A 95 -28.97 36.94 49.14
C PRO A 95 -29.72 36.34 50.32
N THR A 96 -30.71 35.48 50.06
CA THR A 96 -31.14 34.51 51.07
C THR A 96 -30.05 33.45 51.10
N ARG A 97 -29.05 33.65 51.95
CA ARG A 97 -28.02 32.66 52.30
C ARG A 97 -28.74 31.38 52.76
N PRO A 98 -28.68 30.26 52.02
CA PRO A 98 -29.13 28.98 52.55
C PRO A 98 -28.26 28.61 53.78
N PRO A 99 -28.83 27.94 54.80
CA PRO A 99 -28.09 27.56 56.00
C PRO A 99 -26.83 26.76 55.61
N ALA A 100 -25.69 27.13 56.19
CA ALA A 100 -24.36 26.71 55.77
C ALA A 100 -23.96 25.30 56.23
N ASP A 101 -24.91 24.49 56.72
CA ASP A 101 -24.60 23.31 57.53
C ASP A 101 -24.94 21.95 56.87
N ASP A 102 -25.30 21.91 55.59
CA ASP A 102 -25.66 20.65 54.92
C ASP A 102 -24.91 20.43 53.59
N ILE A 103 -23.58 20.46 53.64
CA ILE A 103 -22.73 19.96 52.56
C ILE A 103 -21.97 18.75 53.11
N PRO A 104 -22.26 17.52 52.66
CA PRO A 104 -21.51 16.35 53.08
C PRO A 104 -20.04 16.51 52.65
N PRO A 105 -19.08 16.10 53.49
CA PRO A 105 -17.67 16.29 53.20
C PRO A 105 -17.29 15.62 51.87
N PRO A 106 -16.48 16.29 51.02
CA PRO A 106 -16.06 15.74 49.73
C PRO A 106 -15.39 14.38 49.92
N VAL A 107 -15.87 13.38 49.17
CA VAL A 107 -15.35 12.02 49.21
C VAL A 107 -13.96 11.99 48.53
N GLN A 108 -12.92 12.14 49.34
CA GLN A 108 -11.51 12.07 48.91
C GLN A 108 -11.08 10.62 48.69
N ARG A 109 -11.68 9.91 47.73
CA ARG A 109 -11.16 8.59 47.32
C ARG A 109 -9.93 8.80 46.44
N PRO A 110 -8.71 8.46 46.90
CA PRO A 110 -7.55 8.49 46.03
C PRO A 110 -7.77 7.51 44.88
N ARG A 111 -7.58 7.99 43.64
CA ARG A 111 -7.57 7.10 42.48
C ARG A 111 -6.33 6.23 42.58
N TYR A 112 -6.49 4.92 42.42
CA TYR A 112 -5.34 4.01 42.34
C TYR A 112 -4.56 4.30 41.06
N ILE A 113 -3.33 4.79 41.21
CA ILE A 113 -2.37 4.95 40.12
C ILE A 113 -1.47 3.72 40.18
N PRO A 114 -1.48 2.83 39.17
CA PRO A 114 -0.56 1.71 39.17
C PRO A 114 0.88 2.23 39.22
N PRO A 115 1.80 1.53 39.89
CA PRO A 115 3.21 1.90 39.91
C PRO A 115 3.71 2.11 38.49
N PRO A 116 4.53 3.16 38.24
CA PRO A 116 5.14 3.34 36.93
C PRO A 116 5.89 2.06 36.55
N PRO A 117 5.81 1.63 35.28
CA PRO A 117 6.55 0.46 34.83
C PRO A 117 8.03 0.64 35.18
N PRO A 118 8.75 -0.45 35.51
CA PRO A 118 10.17 -0.36 35.79
C PRO A 118 10.84 0.36 34.62
N SER A 119 11.57 1.43 34.93
CA SER A 119 12.33 2.21 33.95
C SER A 119 13.14 1.22 33.12
N ALA A 120 12.93 1.23 31.80
CA ALA A 120 13.73 0.43 30.88
C ALA A 120 15.21 0.64 31.26
N SER A 121 15.94 -0.47 31.48
CA SER A 121 17.34 -0.43 31.88
C SER A 121 18.07 0.58 31.00
N SER A 122 18.70 1.57 31.61
CA SER A 122 19.47 2.58 30.87
C SER A 122 20.42 1.84 29.95
N LEU A 123 20.25 2.04 28.64
CA LEU A 123 21.21 1.53 27.67
C LEU A 123 22.57 2.13 27.99
N GLU A 124 23.61 1.31 27.89
CA GLU A 124 24.97 1.78 28.11
C GLU A 124 25.34 2.82 27.07
N THR A 125 26.08 3.81 27.53
CA THR A 125 26.34 5.04 26.81
C THR A 125 27.85 5.20 26.65
N TYR A 126 28.26 5.57 25.45
CA TYR A 126 29.64 5.60 25.00
C TYR A 126 29.99 6.96 24.40
N SER A 127 31.25 7.36 24.54
CA SER A 127 31.77 8.62 24.05
C SER A 127 33.00 8.39 23.18
N VAL A 128 32.92 8.76 21.90
CA VAL A 128 34.00 8.62 20.92
C VAL A 128 34.11 9.89 20.08
N VAL A 129 35.34 10.40 19.97
CA VAL A 129 35.66 11.56 19.13
C VAL A 129 36.79 11.16 18.20
N ILE A 130 36.48 11.03 16.92
CA ILE A 130 37.39 10.55 15.89
C ILE A 130 37.26 11.41 14.63
N THR A 131 38.37 11.52 13.89
CA THR A 131 38.45 12.27 12.63
C THR A 131 39.23 11.45 11.63
N ASP A 132 38.64 11.28 10.44
CA ASP A 132 39.20 10.52 9.31
C ASP A 132 39.77 9.14 9.69
N MET A 133 39.01 8.37 10.48
CA MET A 133 39.45 7.07 10.93
C MET A 133 38.90 5.96 10.03
N PRO A 134 39.71 4.94 9.64
CA PRO A 134 39.20 3.79 8.90
C PRO A 134 38.07 3.09 9.67
N VAL A 135 36.94 2.86 9.00
CA VAL A 135 35.72 2.33 9.64
C VAL A 135 35.96 0.98 10.33
N LYS A 136 36.78 0.10 9.75
CA LYS A 136 37.13 -1.20 10.34
C LYS A 136 37.77 -1.05 11.72
N ASN A 137 38.69 -0.08 11.88
CA ASN A 137 39.37 0.16 13.15
C ASN A 137 38.40 0.75 14.18
N LEU A 138 37.49 1.62 13.75
CA LEU A 138 36.44 2.17 14.61
C LEU A 138 35.53 1.08 15.17
N LEU A 139 35.04 0.21 14.29
CA LEU A 139 34.12 -0.86 14.66
C LEU A 139 34.76 -1.86 15.64
N ILE A 140 36.03 -2.22 15.42
CA ILE A 140 36.77 -3.10 16.35
C ILE A 140 36.98 -2.41 17.71
N ALA A 141 37.34 -1.13 17.72
CA ALA A 141 37.50 -0.38 18.97
C ALA A 141 36.18 -0.29 19.75
N LEU A 142 35.08 0.01 19.04
CA LEU A 142 33.74 0.09 19.62
C LEU A 142 33.29 -1.26 20.19
N ALA A 143 33.49 -2.37 19.46
CA ALA A 143 33.14 -3.70 19.94
C ALA A 143 33.92 -4.13 21.18
N ASN A 144 35.20 -3.75 21.28
CA ASN A 144 36.01 -4.00 22.47
C ASN A 144 35.51 -3.21 23.68
N ASP A 145 35.08 -1.96 23.49
CA ASP A 145 34.52 -1.11 24.55
C ASP A 145 33.19 -1.67 25.07
N THR A 146 32.33 -2.15 24.16
CA THR A 146 31.04 -2.76 24.49
C THR A 146 31.11 -4.25 24.87
N LYS A 147 32.32 -4.85 24.86
CA LYS A 147 32.55 -6.29 25.11
C LYS A 147 31.69 -7.23 24.24
N MET A 148 31.41 -6.83 23.00
CA MET A 148 30.67 -7.65 22.05
C MET A 148 31.62 -8.37 21.10
N ASN A 149 31.24 -9.58 20.68
CA ASN A 149 31.93 -10.26 19.60
C ASN A 149 31.56 -9.58 18.28
N ILE A 150 32.53 -9.38 17.39
CA ILE A 150 32.31 -8.66 16.13
C ILE A 150 32.77 -9.47 14.93
N ASP A 151 31.89 -9.60 13.94
CA ASP A 151 32.14 -10.23 12.66
C ASP A 151 32.04 -9.18 11.55
N ILE A 152 33.18 -8.83 10.92
CA ILE A 152 33.24 -7.79 9.88
C ILE A 152 33.48 -8.44 8.52
N TYR A 153 32.55 -8.22 7.58
CA TYR A 153 32.74 -8.63 6.19
C TYR A 153 33.93 -7.87 5.54
N PRO A 154 34.81 -8.53 4.76
CA PRO A 154 36.03 -7.90 4.24
C PRO A 154 35.78 -6.75 3.24
N GLY A 155 34.59 -6.70 2.63
CA GLY A 155 34.18 -5.65 1.68
C GLY A 155 33.90 -4.27 2.28
N ILE A 156 33.90 -4.13 3.61
CA ILE A 156 33.68 -2.83 4.25
C ILE A 156 34.91 -1.93 4.09
N THR A 157 34.73 -0.79 3.42
CA THR A 157 35.76 0.24 3.21
C THR A 157 35.21 1.64 3.47
N GLY A 158 36.08 2.60 3.73
CA GLY A 158 35.71 3.99 4.01
C GLY A 158 36.34 4.55 5.28
N THR A 159 36.29 5.87 5.41
CA THR A 159 36.69 6.60 6.62
C THR A 159 35.48 7.28 7.24
N VAL A 160 35.53 7.45 8.55
CA VAL A 160 34.45 8.03 9.34
C VAL A 160 35.02 9.20 10.13
N THR A 161 34.22 10.27 10.23
CA THR A 161 34.47 11.38 11.15
C THR A 161 33.24 11.51 12.04
N LEU A 162 33.43 11.34 13.36
CA LEU A 162 32.33 11.26 14.29
C LEU A 162 32.72 11.89 15.62
N ASN A 163 31.86 12.78 16.11
CA ASN A 163 31.81 13.17 17.50
C ASN A 163 30.51 12.63 18.11
N ALA A 164 30.62 11.62 18.97
CA ALA A 164 29.53 11.04 19.72
C ALA A 164 29.88 11.15 21.20
N ILE A 165 29.10 11.93 21.93
CA ILE A 165 29.25 12.10 23.39
C ILE A 165 27.97 11.58 23.99
N GLU A 166 28.10 10.70 24.97
CA GLU A 166 26.98 10.12 25.68
C GLU A 166 25.91 9.54 24.72
N GLN A 167 26.33 8.70 23.76
CA GLN A 167 25.42 8.02 22.84
C GLN A 167 25.39 6.52 23.05
N THR A 168 24.22 5.91 22.81
CA THR A 168 24.11 4.46 22.88
C THR A 168 24.79 3.81 21.68
N LEU A 169 25.24 2.57 21.85
CA LEU A 169 25.89 1.81 20.77
C LEU A 169 25.05 1.78 19.46
N PRO A 170 23.74 1.45 19.47
CA PRO A 170 22.94 1.50 18.24
C PRO A 170 22.89 2.88 17.58
N GLN A 171 22.86 3.97 18.38
CA GLN A 171 22.90 5.33 17.83
C GLN A 171 24.23 5.62 17.13
N ILE A 172 25.35 5.18 17.71
CA ILE A 172 26.67 5.33 17.10
C ILE A 172 26.73 4.53 15.79
N LEU A 173 26.27 3.27 15.79
CA LEU A 173 26.23 2.42 14.60
C LEU A 173 25.35 3.00 13.49
N ASP A 174 24.17 3.53 13.82
CA ASP A 174 23.29 4.21 12.86
C ASP A 174 23.94 5.45 12.24
N ARG A 175 24.74 6.20 13.02
CA ARG A 175 25.49 7.35 12.51
C ARG A 175 26.62 6.92 11.58
N ILE A 176 27.29 5.81 11.87
CA ILE A 176 28.33 5.23 11.01
C ILE A 176 27.71 4.72 9.71
N ALA A 177 26.59 4.00 9.76
CA ALA A 177 25.87 3.47 8.60
C ALA A 177 25.34 4.55 7.64
N LYS A 178 25.22 5.80 8.11
CA LYS A 178 24.87 6.96 7.26
C LYS A 178 26.08 7.56 6.53
N GLN A 179 27.30 7.32 7.01
CA GLN A 179 28.53 7.80 6.36
C GLN A 179 29.15 6.76 5.43
N VAL A 180 28.99 5.47 5.78
CA VAL A 180 29.55 4.32 5.04
C VAL A 180 28.44 3.33 4.76
N ASP A 181 28.43 2.77 3.55
CA ASP A 181 27.44 1.79 3.10
C ASP A 181 27.59 0.42 3.79
N LEU A 182 27.07 0.32 5.00
CA LEU A 182 27.05 -0.92 5.79
C LEU A 182 25.69 -1.15 6.44
N TYR A 183 25.39 -2.43 6.68
CA TYR A 183 24.29 -2.91 7.46
C TYR A 183 24.82 -3.68 8.67
N TYR A 184 24.19 -3.53 9.83
CA TYR A 184 24.57 -4.22 11.05
C TYR A 184 23.41 -5.02 11.64
N GLU A 185 23.73 -6.12 12.29
CA GLU A 185 22.77 -6.96 12.99
C GLU A 185 23.33 -7.32 14.37
N ILE A 186 22.52 -7.11 15.41
CA ILE A 186 22.86 -7.45 16.79
C ILE A 186 22.13 -8.75 17.16
N GLN A 187 22.87 -9.83 17.30
CA GLN A 187 22.37 -11.15 17.71
C GLN A 187 22.90 -11.48 19.12
N GLY A 188 22.20 -10.98 20.15
CA GLY A 188 22.62 -11.16 21.54
C GLY A 188 23.95 -10.44 21.82
N SER A 189 25.04 -11.19 21.96
CA SER A 189 26.41 -10.67 22.18
C SER A 189 27.24 -10.49 20.91
N ASN A 190 26.69 -10.88 19.75
CA ASN A 190 27.42 -10.86 18.48
C ASN A 190 26.90 -9.71 17.60
N LEU A 191 27.83 -8.92 17.06
CA LEU A 191 27.59 -7.84 16.12
C LEU A 191 28.13 -8.26 14.75
N VAL A 192 27.23 -8.46 13.80
CA VAL A 192 27.58 -8.82 12.42
C VAL A 192 27.45 -7.58 11.53
N ILE A 193 28.52 -7.24 10.80
CA ILE A 193 28.54 -6.11 9.87
C ILE A 193 28.75 -6.61 8.45
N THR A 194 27.83 -6.22 7.55
CA THR A 194 27.81 -6.61 6.14
C THR A 194 27.75 -5.35 5.27
N PRO A 195 28.38 -5.32 4.08
CA PRO A 195 28.21 -4.20 3.15
C PRO A 195 26.74 -4.07 2.74
N ASN A 196 26.29 -2.84 2.53
CA ASN A 196 24.95 -2.57 2.02
C ASN A 196 24.90 -2.71 0.50
N GLU A 197 25.13 -3.94 0.01
CA GLU A 197 25.14 -4.26 -1.42
C GLU A 197 23.85 -5.00 -1.84
N PRO A 198 23.27 -4.68 -3.01
CA PRO A 198 22.10 -5.39 -3.52
C PRO A 198 22.48 -6.83 -3.88
N ILE A 199 21.75 -7.79 -3.28
CA ILE A 199 21.91 -9.22 -3.59
C ILE A 199 20.74 -9.75 -4.42
N VAL A 200 21.05 -10.45 -5.51
CA VAL A 200 20.04 -11.18 -6.29
C VAL A 200 19.83 -12.55 -5.65
N ARG A 201 18.61 -12.81 -5.17
CA ARG A 201 18.21 -14.13 -4.65
C ARG A 201 17.23 -14.79 -5.60
N THR A 202 17.56 -15.98 -6.09
CA THR A 202 16.67 -16.80 -6.92
C THR A 202 15.95 -17.81 -6.04
N TYR A 203 14.62 -17.69 -5.95
CA TYR A 203 13.78 -18.63 -5.23
C TYR A 203 13.04 -19.54 -6.20
N LYS A 204 12.99 -20.84 -5.90
CA LYS A 204 12.15 -21.78 -6.64
C LYS A 204 10.72 -21.69 -6.11
N VAL A 205 9.85 -21.05 -6.87
CA VAL A 205 8.41 -21.09 -6.61
C VAL A 205 7.84 -22.22 -7.46
N GLY A 206 7.19 -23.20 -6.81
CA GLY A 206 6.75 -24.42 -7.49
C GLY A 206 5.74 -24.14 -8.61
N TYR A 207 4.84 -23.19 -8.41
CA TYR A 207 3.74 -22.89 -9.32
C TYR A 207 3.28 -21.45 -9.05
N VAL A 208 3.31 -20.56 -10.06
CA VAL A 208 2.64 -19.26 -9.97
C VAL A 208 1.37 -19.36 -10.79
N ASN A 209 0.20 -19.28 -10.16
CA ASN A 209 -1.07 -19.26 -10.89
C ASN A 209 -1.19 -17.92 -11.63
N MET A 210 -0.86 -17.91 -12.92
CA MET A 210 -0.92 -16.71 -13.77
C MET A 210 -1.84 -16.96 -14.96
N MET A 211 -2.78 -16.05 -15.16
CA MET A 211 -3.59 -15.93 -16.36
C MET A 211 -3.30 -14.56 -16.98
N ARG A 212 -2.90 -14.53 -18.24
CA ARG A 212 -2.64 -13.31 -19.00
C ARG A 212 -3.52 -13.32 -20.25
N ASP A 213 -4.56 -12.52 -20.21
CA ASP A 213 -5.43 -12.26 -21.35
C ASP A 213 -5.07 -10.93 -21.97
N SER A 214 -4.81 -10.93 -23.27
CA SER A 214 -4.46 -9.74 -24.04
C SER A 214 -5.38 -9.63 -25.24
N THR A 215 -6.22 -8.60 -25.25
CA THR A 215 -7.11 -8.29 -26.36
C THR A 215 -6.63 -7.03 -27.07
N SER A 216 -6.37 -7.12 -28.37
CA SER A 216 -6.01 -6.01 -29.23
C SER A 216 -7.07 -5.86 -30.32
N ASN A 217 -7.66 -4.68 -30.43
CA ASN A 217 -8.61 -4.35 -31.48
C ASN A 217 -7.99 -3.31 -32.42
N VAL A 218 -8.05 -3.58 -33.72
CA VAL A 218 -7.66 -2.65 -34.78
C VAL A 218 -8.90 -2.35 -35.60
N ASP A 219 -9.39 -1.11 -35.52
CA ASP A 219 -10.53 -0.63 -36.27
C ASP A 219 -10.04 0.30 -37.40
N ILE A 220 -10.25 -0.08 -38.65
CA ILE A 220 -9.89 0.69 -39.85
C ILE A 220 -11.18 1.22 -40.47
N SER A 221 -11.41 2.52 -40.37
CA SER A 221 -12.54 3.19 -41.02
C SER A 221 -12.06 3.92 -42.26
N THR A 222 -12.43 3.46 -43.45
CA THR A 222 -12.14 4.11 -44.73
C THR A 222 -13.41 4.75 -45.29
N GLN A 223 -13.38 6.06 -45.48
CA GLN A 223 -14.44 6.79 -46.17
C GLN A 223 -14.03 7.00 -47.63
N ILE A 224 -14.85 6.54 -48.58
CA ILE A 224 -14.63 6.86 -50.00
C ILE A 224 -15.49 8.07 -50.35
N ILE A 225 -14.88 9.25 -50.39
CA ILE A 225 -15.51 10.45 -50.95
C ILE A 225 -15.60 10.25 -52.46
N SER A 226 -16.73 9.75 -52.95
CA SER A 226 -17.04 9.75 -54.38
C SER A 226 -17.61 11.12 -54.77
N SER A 227 -16.77 12.16 -54.73
CA SER A 227 -17.05 13.41 -55.41
C SER A 227 -16.64 13.25 -56.88
N LEU A 228 -17.54 12.71 -57.71
CA LEU A 228 -17.37 12.72 -59.17
C LEU A 228 -17.83 14.06 -59.81
N ASP A 229 -18.17 15.08 -59.02
CA ASP A 229 -18.54 16.37 -59.56
C ASP A 229 -17.44 17.41 -59.32
N GLN A 230 -17.02 18.08 -60.39
CA GLN A 230 -15.98 19.11 -60.48
C GLN A 230 -14.50 18.68 -60.58
N ILE A 231 -14.09 18.24 -61.77
CA ILE A 231 -12.88 18.80 -62.40
C ILE A 231 -13.31 19.36 -63.76
N GLY A 232 -13.41 20.70 -63.82
CA GLY A 232 -13.79 21.44 -65.02
C GLY A 232 -12.74 21.37 -66.12
N GLY A 233 -13.20 21.45 -67.38
CA GLY A 233 -12.30 21.52 -68.53
C GLY A 233 -12.93 21.41 -69.91
N SER A 234 -13.79 22.39 -70.25
CA SER A 234 -14.02 22.91 -71.61
C SER A 234 -14.96 22.23 -72.63
N GLN A 235 -15.76 23.12 -73.24
CA GLN A 235 -16.43 23.08 -74.55
C GLN A 235 -17.73 22.26 -74.73
N GLY A 236 -18.86 22.99 -74.78
CA GLY A 236 -19.76 22.86 -75.94
C GLY A 236 -21.24 22.54 -75.69
N GLY A 237 -22.04 23.58 -75.42
CA GLY A 237 -23.34 23.79 -76.08
C GLY A 237 -24.61 23.14 -75.51
N GLY A 238 -25.61 23.99 -75.22
CA GLY A 238 -27.04 23.64 -75.37
C GLY A 238 -27.87 23.72 -74.10
N GLY A 239 -28.83 24.65 -74.07
CA GLY A 239 -29.64 25.00 -72.90
C GLY A 239 -30.61 23.92 -72.42
N GLY A 240 -30.98 24.05 -71.14
CA GLY A 240 -32.05 23.29 -70.49
C GLY A 240 -32.17 23.67 -69.02
N SER A 241 -33.16 24.49 -68.69
CA SER A 241 -33.50 24.88 -67.31
C SER A 241 -34.29 23.75 -66.64
N GLY A 242 -33.93 23.39 -65.39
CA GLY A 242 -34.77 22.50 -64.59
C GLY A 242 -34.12 21.98 -63.30
N GLY A 243 -34.59 22.50 -62.16
CA GLY A 243 -34.87 21.70 -60.97
C GLY A 243 -33.69 21.42 -60.03
N GLY A 244 -33.70 22.09 -58.87
CA GLY A 244 -32.93 21.67 -57.71
C GLY A 244 -33.31 20.26 -57.27
N GLY A 245 -32.32 19.40 -57.11
CA GLY A 245 -32.42 18.11 -56.46
C GLY A 245 -31.29 17.98 -55.46
N GLY A 246 -31.61 18.14 -54.18
CA GLY A 246 -30.69 17.79 -53.09
C GLY A 246 -30.40 16.30 -53.15
N GLY A 247 -29.27 15.94 -53.75
CA GLY A 247 -28.72 14.60 -53.69
C GLY A 247 -28.07 14.41 -52.32
N GLY A 248 -28.74 13.68 -51.43
CA GLY A 248 -28.13 13.19 -50.20
C GLY A 248 -26.88 12.38 -50.56
N GLY A 249 -25.71 12.93 -50.26
CA GLY A 249 -24.45 12.22 -50.33
C GLY A 249 -24.53 11.05 -49.35
N GLY A 250 -24.67 9.84 -49.87
CA GLY A 250 -24.57 8.63 -49.07
C GLY A 250 -23.18 8.58 -48.46
N ASP A 251 -23.12 8.56 -47.13
CA ASP A 251 -21.88 8.37 -46.38
C ASP A 251 -21.31 6.98 -46.69
N ASN A 252 -20.36 6.91 -47.62
CA ASN A 252 -19.64 5.69 -47.99
C ASN A 252 -18.55 5.38 -46.95
N ASN A 253 -18.97 4.99 -45.74
CA ASN A 253 -18.08 4.62 -44.65
C ASN A 253 -17.94 3.10 -44.57
N SER A 254 -16.75 2.57 -44.87
CA SER A 254 -16.40 1.16 -44.68
C SER A 254 -15.57 1.00 -43.42
N THR A 255 -16.04 0.22 -42.46
CA THR A 255 -15.29 -0.07 -41.23
C THR A 255 -14.86 -1.54 -41.20
N THR A 256 -13.57 -1.79 -41.02
CA THR A 256 -12.97 -3.13 -40.86
C THR A 256 -12.43 -3.25 -39.45
N LYS A 257 -13.01 -4.17 -38.67
CA LYS A 257 -12.57 -4.45 -37.31
C LYS A 257 -11.82 -5.76 -37.24
N ILE A 258 -10.59 -5.73 -36.71
CA ILE A 258 -9.77 -6.90 -36.45
C ILE A 258 -9.61 -7.01 -34.93
N SER A 259 -10.08 -8.12 -34.36
CA SER A 259 -9.92 -8.43 -32.94
C SER A 259 -8.91 -9.56 -32.79
N ASN A 260 -7.83 -9.32 -32.08
CA ASN A 260 -6.82 -10.30 -31.72
C ASN A 260 -6.91 -10.57 -30.23
N ILE A 261 -7.20 -11.81 -29.86
CA ILE A 261 -7.30 -12.26 -28.47
C ILE A 261 -6.16 -13.26 -28.25
N SER A 262 -5.32 -12.98 -27.27
CA SER A 262 -4.21 -13.84 -26.84
C SER A 262 -4.42 -14.20 -25.37
N ASN A 263 -4.81 -15.45 -25.12
CA ASN A 263 -4.99 -15.99 -23.78
C ASN A 263 -3.77 -16.83 -23.42
N ASN A 264 -3.14 -16.54 -22.29
CA ASN A 264 -2.04 -17.33 -21.74
C ASN A 264 -2.40 -17.71 -20.31
N HIS A 265 -3.04 -18.86 -20.18
CA HIS A 265 -3.38 -19.47 -18.91
C HIS A 265 -2.30 -20.50 -18.62
N PHE A 266 -1.48 -20.30 -17.60
CA PHE A 266 -0.32 -21.15 -17.36
C PHE A 266 -0.69 -22.57 -16.87
N TRP A 267 -1.96 -22.82 -16.50
CA TRP A 267 -2.40 -24.04 -15.82
C TRP A 267 -3.77 -24.61 -16.24
N ASP A 268 -4.42 -24.02 -17.25
CA ASP A 268 -5.67 -24.54 -17.82
C ASP A 268 -5.40 -25.46 -19.03
#